data_AF-A0A523ZY16-F1
#
_entry.id   AF-A0A523ZY16-F1
#
_cell.length_a   1.000
_cell.length_b   1.000
_cell.length_c   1.000
_cell.angle_alpha   90.00
_cell.angle_beta   90.00
_cell.angle_gamma   90.00
#
_symmetry.space_group_name_H-M   'P 1'
#
loop_
_entity.id
_entity.type
_entity.pdbx_description
1 polymer ?
#
loop_
_entity_poly.entity_id
_entity_poly.type
_entity_poly.pdbx_seq_one_letter_code
_entity_poly.pdbx_strand_id
1 'polypeptide(L)'
;MILDEHITSKEMKAVEMNAEYLGVSRIQLMENAGRAVAEAVMDRFKKKTKVVIACGPGGNGGDGFVAARHLAGAGYPVEVLLLGRHE
;
A
#
# COMPACT_ATOMS: atom_id res chain seq x y z
N MET A 1 -16.76 18.45 12.09
CA MET A 1 -16.02 17.35 12.73
C MET A 1 -14.55 17.69 12.61
N ILE A 2 -13.97 18.24 13.66
CA ILE A 2 -12.52 18.31 13.78
C ILE A 2 -12.12 16.87 14.07
N LEU A 3 -11.60 16.17 13.07
CA LEU A 3 -10.91 14.92 13.33
C LEU A 3 -9.76 15.28 14.26
N ASP A 4 -9.62 14.55 15.36
CA ASP A 4 -8.41 14.55 16.18
C ASP A 4 -7.19 14.36 15.25
N GLU A 5 -6.01 14.83 15.63
CA GLU A 5 -4.81 14.76 14.74
C GLU A 5 -4.47 13.30 14.36
N HIS A 6 -5.03 12.34 15.08
CA HIS A 6 -4.86 10.92 14.88
C HIS A 6 -6.19 10.19 14.76
N ILE A 7 -6.18 9.11 13.98
CA ILE A 7 -7.28 8.16 13.84
C ILE A 7 -6.83 6.81 14.38
N THR A 8 -7.67 6.15 15.18
CA THR A 8 -7.40 4.79 15.67
C THR A 8 -7.58 3.77 14.55
N SER A 9 -6.98 2.57 14.70
CA SER A 9 -7.17 1.49 13.73
C SER A 9 -8.63 1.08 13.55
N LYS A 10 -9.45 1.19 14.62
CA LYS A 10 -10.88 0.90 14.57
C LYS A 10 -11.63 1.93 13.74
N GLU A 11 -11.32 3.20 13.91
CA GLU A 11 -11.91 4.28 13.13
C GLU A 11 -11.45 4.23 11.67
N MET A 12 -10.17 3.94 11.40
CA MET A 12 -9.68 3.78 10.02
C MET A 12 -10.42 2.65 9.28
N LYS A 13 -10.65 1.52 9.94
CA LYS A 13 -11.45 0.42 9.39
C LYS A 13 -12.90 0.83 9.10
N ALA A 14 -13.48 1.70 9.93
CA ALA A 14 -14.81 2.26 9.69
C ALA A 14 -14.81 3.20 8.49
N VAL A 15 -13.76 4.02 8.32
CA VAL A 15 -13.58 4.89 7.14
C VAL A 15 -13.48 4.06 5.86
N GLU A 16 -12.68 2.99 5.84
CA GLU A 16 -12.57 2.10 4.69
C GLU A 16 -13.91 1.44 4.33
N MET A 17 -14.65 0.96 5.32
CA MET A 17 -15.97 0.36 5.12
C MET A 17 -16.98 1.36 4.56
N ASN A 18 -16.96 2.59 5.07
CA ASN A 18 -17.81 3.66 4.55
C ASN A 18 -17.44 4.05 3.12
N ALA A 19 -16.14 4.10 2.79
CA ALA A 19 -15.69 4.36 1.42
C ALA A 19 -16.20 3.29 0.44
N GLU A 20 -16.16 2.01 0.84
CA GLU A 20 -16.71 0.90 0.07
C GLU A 20 -18.23 1.03 -0.11
N TYR A 21 -18.97 1.37 0.95
CA TYR A 21 -20.41 1.62 0.89
C TYR A 21 -20.75 2.79 -0.06
N LEU A 22 -19.89 3.81 -0.13
CA LEU A 22 -20.05 4.97 -1.01
C LEU A 22 -19.55 4.71 -2.45
N GLY A 23 -19.15 3.48 -2.77
CA GLY A 23 -18.81 3.06 -4.14
C GLY A 23 -17.31 3.04 -4.47
N VAL A 24 -16.43 3.28 -3.50
CA VAL A 24 -14.98 3.13 -3.67
C VAL A 24 -14.55 1.76 -3.19
N SER A 25 -14.33 0.83 -4.11
CA SER A 25 -13.98 -0.55 -3.75
C SER A 25 -12.67 -0.63 -2.95
N ARG A 26 -12.56 -1.66 -2.10
CA ARG A 26 -11.31 -1.96 -1.37
C ARG A 26 -10.08 -2.08 -2.26
N ILE A 27 -10.23 -2.62 -3.46
CA ILE A 27 -9.14 -2.73 -4.43
C ILE A 27 -8.69 -1.34 -4.91
N GLN A 28 -9.60 -0.39 -5.13
CA GLN A 28 -9.24 0.99 -5.47
C GLN A 28 -8.55 1.71 -4.31
N LEU A 29 -8.99 1.48 -3.07
CA LEU A 29 -8.30 2.02 -1.88
C LEU A 29 -6.87 1.50 -1.79
N MET A 30 -6.68 0.18 -1.93
CA MET A 30 -5.37 -0.48 -1.94
C MET A 30 -4.48 0.01 -3.08
N GLU A 31 -5.05 0.14 -4.28
CA GLU A 31 -4.36 0.68 -5.46
C GLU A 31 -3.83 2.10 -5.18
N ASN A 32 -4.65 2.94 -4.55
CA ASN A 32 -4.26 4.31 -4.23
C ASN A 32 -3.19 4.35 -3.12
N ALA A 33 -3.33 3.53 -2.07
CA ALA A 33 -2.36 3.45 -0.98
C ALA A 33 -0.99 2.97 -1.46
N GLY A 34 -0.94 1.87 -2.21
CA GLY A 34 0.32 1.34 -2.75
C GLY A 34 0.97 2.28 -3.77
N ARG A 35 0.19 2.97 -4.62
CA ARG A 35 0.71 4.00 -5.52
C ARG A 35 1.39 5.14 -4.74
N ALA A 36 0.76 5.64 -3.69
CA ALA A 36 1.33 6.71 -2.85
C ALA A 36 2.66 6.28 -2.20
N VAL A 37 2.76 5.02 -1.76
CA VAL A 37 4.02 4.46 -1.24
C VAL A 37 5.10 4.43 -2.33
N ALA A 38 4.76 3.97 -3.55
CA ALA A 38 5.69 3.97 -4.67
C ALA A 38 6.17 5.37 -5.04
N GLU A 39 5.26 6.35 -5.11
CA GLU A 39 5.59 7.76 -5.36
C GLU A 39 6.56 8.31 -4.31
N ALA A 40 6.29 8.07 -3.02
CA ALA A 40 7.18 8.50 -1.95
C ALA A 40 8.59 7.87 -2.04
N VAL A 41 8.71 6.63 -2.54
CA VAL A 41 10.01 5.98 -2.79
C VAL A 41 10.69 6.61 -4.02
N MET A 42 9.95 6.87 -5.09
CA MET A 42 10.48 7.48 -6.31
C MET A 42 11.03 8.89 -6.08
N ASP A 43 10.38 9.67 -5.21
CA ASP A 43 10.82 11.03 -4.86
C ASP A 43 12.12 11.04 -4.05
N ARG A 44 12.40 9.96 -3.31
CA ARG A 44 13.53 9.90 -2.35
C ARG A 44 14.74 9.15 -2.90
N PHE A 45 14.55 8.21 -3.81
CA PHE A 45 15.59 7.28 -4.22
C PHE A 45 15.75 7.23 -5.75
N LYS A 46 17.00 7.10 -6.21
CA LYS A 46 17.32 6.97 -7.64
C LYS A 46 16.83 5.62 -8.18
N LYS A 47 16.49 5.56 -9.47
CA LYS A 47 16.00 4.34 -10.15
C LYS A 47 16.88 3.10 -10.02
N LYS A 48 18.19 3.26 -9.82
CA LYS A 48 19.13 2.15 -9.63
C LYS A 48 19.11 1.54 -8.22
N THR A 49 18.35 2.11 -7.30
CA THR A 49 18.24 1.62 -5.92
C THR A 49 17.40 0.34 -5.91
N LYS A 50 17.99 -0.77 -5.45
CA LYS A 50 17.24 -2.01 -5.21
C LYS A 50 16.24 -1.81 -4.08
N VAL A 51 14.99 -2.18 -4.30
CA VAL A 51 13.91 -2.09 -3.30
C VAL A 51 13.44 -3.49 -2.93
N VAL A 52 13.44 -3.80 -1.64
CA VAL A 52 12.86 -5.04 -1.10
C VAL A 52 11.58 -4.68 -0.38
N ILE A 53 10.48 -5.35 -0.72
CA ILE A 53 9.16 -5.13 -0.12
C ILE A 53 8.76 -6.40 0.62
N ALA A 54 8.66 -6.31 1.95
CA ALA A 54 8.21 -7.40 2.80
C ALA A 54 6.69 -7.30 3.01
N CYS A 55 5.94 -8.18 2.37
CA CYS A 55 4.48 -8.21 2.43
C CYS A 55 4.01 -9.29 3.41
N GLY A 56 3.08 -8.95 4.31
CA GLY A 56 2.29 -9.97 5.03
C GLY A 56 1.08 -10.45 4.20
N PRO A 57 0.26 -11.38 4.72
CA PRO A 57 -0.92 -11.90 4.00
C PRO A 57 -2.16 -10.97 4.06
N GLY A 58 -2.07 -9.83 4.77
CA GLY A 58 -3.20 -8.92 4.99
C GLY A 58 -3.25 -7.73 4.01
N GLY A 59 -4.11 -6.75 4.32
CA GLY A 59 -4.33 -5.54 3.50
C GLY A 59 -3.05 -4.79 3.15
N ASN A 60 -2.20 -4.50 4.14
CA ASN A 60 -0.90 -3.85 3.92
C ASN A 60 0.03 -4.64 2.98
N GLY A 61 -0.10 -5.97 2.96
CA GLY A 61 0.61 -6.81 2.00
C GLY A 61 0.17 -6.52 0.58
N GLY A 62 -1.14 -6.41 0.36
CA GLY A 62 -1.72 -5.98 -0.91
C GLY A 62 -1.24 -4.60 -1.35
N ASP A 63 -1.21 -3.62 -0.44
CA ASP A 63 -0.62 -2.30 -0.71
C ASP A 63 0.85 -2.40 -1.14
N GLY A 64 1.61 -3.29 -0.48
CA GLY A 64 2.99 -3.59 -0.84
C GLY A 64 3.14 -4.18 -2.24
N PHE A 65 2.25 -5.09 -2.67
CA PHE A 65 2.24 -5.61 -4.03
C PHE A 65 1.90 -4.54 -5.08
N VAL A 66 0.96 -3.64 -4.76
CA VAL A 66 0.66 -2.48 -5.62
C VAL A 66 1.90 -1.59 -5.73
N ALA A 67 2.54 -1.24 -4.62
CA ALA A 67 3.76 -0.43 -4.61
C ALA A 67 4.87 -1.10 -5.43
N ALA A 68 5.04 -2.42 -5.28
CA ALA A 68 5.99 -3.22 -6.05
C ALA A 68 5.75 -3.10 -7.56
N ARG A 69 4.49 -3.24 -8.00
CA ARG A 69 4.12 -3.14 -9.41
C ARG A 69 4.42 -1.75 -9.99
N HIS A 70 4.09 -0.68 -9.26
CA HIS A 70 4.39 0.70 -9.69
C HIS A 70 5.90 0.95 -9.78
N LEU A 71 6.67 0.55 -8.76
CA LEU A 71 8.13 0.71 -8.75
C LEU A 71 8.82 -0.09 -9.86
N ALA A 72 8.38 -1.33 -10.09
CA ALA A 72 8.88 -2.15 -11.20
C ALA A 72 8.55 -1.50 -12.55
N GLY A 73 7.33 -1.00 -12.74
CA GLY A 73 6.93 -0.27 -13.94
C GLY A 73 7.71 1.03 -14.17
N ALA A 74 8.18 1.68 -13.10
CA ALA A 74 9.03 2.87 -13.17
C ALA A 74 10.53 2.57 -13.43
N GLY A 75 10.91 1.28 -13.43
CA GLY A 75 12.26 0.79 -13.73
C GLY A 75 13.15 0.53 -12.52
N TYR A 76 12.59 0.41 -11.31
CA TYR A 76 13.37 0.03 -10.12
C TYR A 76 13.61 -1.49 -10.11
N PRO A 77 14.78 -1.96 -9.63
CA PRO A 77 14.98 -3.36 -9.28
C PRO A 77 14.19 -3.69 -8.00
N VAL A 78 13.07 -4.40 -8.15
CA VAL A 78 12.16 -4.73 -7.04
C VAL A 78 12.18 -6.22 -6.73
N GLU A 79 12.21 -6.55 -5.45
CA GLU A 79 12.04 -7.91 -4.92
C GLU A 79 10.92 -7.90 -3.88
N VAL A 80 9.98 -8.84 -3.98
CA VAL A 80 8.87 -8.97 -3.03
C VAL A 80 9.07 -10.25 -2.22
N LEU A 81 9.04 -10.12 -0.90
CA LEU A 81 9.06 -11.23 0.05
C LEU A 81 7.69 -11.35 0.68
N LEU A 82 6.96 -12.42 0.35
CA LEU A 82 5.70 -12.73 1.01
C LEU A 82 5.98 -13.50 2.31
N LEU A 83 5.76 -12.84 3.43
CA LEU A 83 5.89 -13.40 4.77
C LEU A 83 4.56 -14.01 5.18
N GLY A 84 4.39 -15.29 4.83
CA GLY A 84 3.21 -16.08 5.19
C GLY A 84 3.61 -17.50 5.52
N ARG A 85 2.73 -18.23 6.20
CA ARG A 85 2.88 -19.68 6.30
C ARG A 85 2.49 -20.29 4.97
N HIS A 86 3.29 -21.23 4.50
CA HIS A 86 2.83 -22.18 3.51
C HIS A 86 1.85 -23.09 4.25
N GLU A 87 0.57 -22.92 3.99
CA GLU A 87 -0.42 -23.96 4.28
C GLU A 87 -0.35 -25.03 3.19
#